data_AF-A0AAW7CZY6-F1
#
_entry.id   AF-A0AAW7CZY6-F1
#
_cell.length_a   1.000
_cell.length_b   1.000
_cell.length_c   1.000
_cell.angle_alpha   90.00
_cell.angle_beta   90.00
_cell.angle_gamma   90.00
#
_symmetry.space_group_name_H-M   'P 1'
#
loop_
_entity.id
_entity.type
_entity.pdbx_description
1 polymer ?
#
loop_
_entity_poly.entity_id
_entity_poly.type
_entity_poly.pdbx_seq_one_letter_code
_entity_poly.pdbx_strand_id
1 'polypeptide(L)' 'MKLPIVLKANEFVVLVTVDVDPKYELKDMDSFYASLPKSFKPIFQKKANSTIRVYCISNNEDDLMFCLRQTGYKTALL' A
#
# COMPACT_ATOMS: atom_id res chain seq x y z
N MET A 1 3.56 -10.16 17.29
CA MET A 1 3.48 -11.12 16.17
C MET A 1 4.68 -10.89 15.28
N LYS A 2 5.50 -11.92 15.01
CA LYS A 2 6.52 -11.85 13.95
C LYS A 2 5.84 -12.24 12.64
N LEU A 3 5.84 -11.36 11.66
CA LEU A 3 5.43 -11.72 10.30
C LEU A 3 6.51 -12.65 9.71
N PRO A 4 6.16 -13.81 9.12
CA PRO A 4 7.13 -14.76 8.55
C PRO A 4 7.65 -14.26 7.19
N ILE A 5 8.05 -13.00 7.11
CA ILE A 5 8.48 -12.36 5.88
C ILE A 5 9.96 -12.02 6.04
N VAL A 6 10.80 -12.67 5.25
CA VAL A 6 12.21 -12.32 5.13
C VAL A 6 12.34 -11.43 3.90
N LEU A 7 12.59 -10.14 4.12
CA LEU A 7 12.82 -9.18 3.04
C LEU A 7 14.11 -9.55 2.31
N LYS A 8 14.08 -9.57 0.98
CA LYS A 8 15.30 -9.69 0.16
C LYS A 8 16.07 -8.38 0.17
N ALA A 9 17.33 -8.41 -0.27
CA ALA A 9 18.10 -7.20 -0.47
C ALA A 9 17.33 -6.25 -1.41
N ASN A 10 17.16 -4.99 -0.99
CA ASN A 10 16.42 -3.91 -1.66
C ASN A 10 14.88 -4.00 -1.59
N GLU A 11 14.31 -4.88 -0.77
CA GLU A 11 12.87 -4.88 -0.48
C GLU A 11 12.55 -4.08 0.80
N PHE A 12 11.49 -3.28 0.75
CA PHE A 12 10.96 -2.52 1.88
C PHE A 12 9.44 -2.67 1.99
N VAL A 13 8.91 -2.39 3.18
CA VAL A 13 7.46 -2.51 3.45
C VAL A 13 6.80 -1.16 3.30
N VAL A 14 5.68 -1.12 2.58
CA VAL A 14 4.82 0.05 2.40
C VAL A 14 3.45 -0.25 3.01
N LEU A 15 2.93 0.67 3.81
CA LEU A 15 1.56 0.62 4.29
C LEU A 15 0.69 1.55 3.43
N VAL A 16 -0.22 0.97 2.65
CA VAL A 16 -1.25 1.69 1.92
C VAL A 16 -2.51 1.73 2.78
N THR A 17 -2.98 2.93 3.08
CA THR A 17 -4.23 3.14 3.83
C THR A 17 -5.24 3.81 2.91
N VAL A 18 -6.45 3.26 2.86
CA VAL A 18 -7.55 3.76 2.04
C VAL A 18 -8.73 4.01 2.95
N ASP A 19 -9.18 5.26 2.99
CA ASP A 19 -10.43 5.62 3.64
C ASP A 19 -11.56 5.57 2.63
N VAL A 20 -12.56 4.76 2.95
CA VAL A 20 -13.74 4.50 2.15
C VAL A 20 -14.85 5.34 2.75
N ASP A 21 -15.42 6.23 1.95
CA ASP A 21 -16.61 6.94 2.38
C ASP A 21 -17.73 5.92 2.67
N PRO A 22 -18.35 5.94 3.86
CA PRO A 22 -19.38 4.98 4.27
C PRO A 22 -20.63 4.97 3.36
N LYS A 23 -20.78 5.95 2.46
CA LYS A 23 -21.83 5.96 1.43
C LYS A 23 -21.58 4.96 0.29
N TYR A 24 -20.36 4.45 0.16
CA TYR A 24 -19.97 3.56 -0.92
C TYR A 24 -19.67 2.15 -0.40
N GLU A 25 -20.24 1.14 -1.07
CA GLU A 25 -19.89 -0.26 -0.83
C GLU A 25 -18.74 -0.68 -1.74
N LEU A 26 -17.66 -1.18 -1.12
CA LEU A 26 -16.60 -1.87 -1.85
C LEU A 26 -17.10 -3.23 -2.31
N LYS A 27 -17.49 -3.30 -3.59
CA LYS A 27 -17.94 -4.54 -4.22
C LYS A 27 -16.78 -5.41 -4.72
N ASP A 28 -15.67 -4.80 -5.10
CA ASP A 28 -14.53 -5.51 -5.69
C ASP A 28 -13.18 -4.98 -5.19
N MET A 29 -12.45 -5.85 -4.49
CA MET A 29 -11.10 -5.55 -4.00
C MET A 29 -10.04 -5.79 -5.09
N ASP A 30 -10.33 -6.61 -6.09
CA ASP A 30 -9.36 -6.95 -7.14
C ASP A 30 -9.10 -5.75 -8.04
N SER A 31 -10.15 -4.99 -8.36
CA SER A 31 -10.04 -3.69 -9.03
C SER A 31 -9.19 -2.68 -8.24
N PHE A 32 -9.26 -2.70 -6.90
CA PHE A 32 -8.41 -1.87 -6.06
C PHE A 32 -6.94 -2.31 -6.13
N TYR A 33 -6.66 -3.61 -6.00
CA TYR A 33 -5.31 -4.14 -6.11
C TYR A 33 -4.68 -3.90 -7.49
N ALA A 34 -5.48 -3.90 -8.55
CA ALA A 34 -5.04 -3.55 -9.90
C ALA A 34 -4.65 -2.06 -10.06
N SER A 35 -5.16 -1.18 -9.19
CA SER A 35 -4.81 0.24 -9.18
C SER A 35 -3.52 0.56 -8.43
N LEU A 36 -3.01 -0.38 -7.62
CA LEU A 36 -1.73 -0.22 -6.94
C LEU A 36 -0.58 -0.32 -7.97
N PRO A 37 0.54 0.38 -7.73
CA PRO A 37 1.74 0.21 -8.55
C PRO A 37 2.14 -1.27 -8.63
N LYS A 38 2.61 -1.72 -9.79
CA LYS A 38 3.01 -3.13 -10.01
C LYS A 38 4.14 -3.59 -9.07
N SER A 39 4.95 -2.66 -8.57
CA SER A 39 5.99 -2.92 -7.59
C SER A 39 5.44 -3.25 -6.20
N PHE A 40 4.21 -2.83 -5.88
CA PHE A 40 3.60 -3.04 -4.58
C PHE A 40 2.94 -4.41 -4.55
N LYS A 41 3.60 -5.37 -3.90
CA LYS A 41 3.09 -6.73 -3.72
C LYS A 41 2.36 -6.83 -2.38
N PRO A 42 1.02 -6.95 -2.36
CA PRO A 42 0.27 -7.08 -1.12
C PRO A 42 0.66 -8.35 -0.37
N ILE A 43 0.86 -8.24 0.94
CA ILE A 43 1.20 -9.36 1.83
C ILE A 43 0.08 -9.62 2.83
N PHE A 44 -0.50 -8.53 3.32
CA PHE A 44 -1.51 -8.59 4.36
C PHE A 44 -2.49 -7.44 4.20
N GLN A 45 -3.77 -7.75 4.34
CA GLN A 45 -4.84 -6.77 4.34
C GLN A 45 -5.60 -6.81 5.65
N LYS A 46 -5.98 -5.63 6.16
CA LYS A 46 -6.87 -5.50 7.31
C LYS A 46 -7.90 -4.43 7.01
N LYS A 47 -9.17 -4.83 7.00
CA LYS A 47 -10.30 -3.91 7.01
C LYS A 47 -10.62 -3.56 8.47
N ALA A 48 -10.68 -2.27 8.78
CA ALA A 48 -11.12 -1.75 10.07
C ALA A 48 -12.11 -0.62 9.80
N ASN A 49 -13.40 -0.88 10.02
CA ASN A 49 -14.50 0.05 9.74
C ASN A 49 -14.49 0.52 8.27
N SER A 50 -14.43 1.84 8.07
CA SER A 50 -14.32 2.54 6.79
C SER A 50 -12.90 2.59 6.24
N THR A 51 -11.91 1.99 6.90
CA THR A 51 -10.51 2.07 6.47
C THR A 51 -9.99 0.69 6.07
N ILE A 52 -9.34 0.60 4.92
CA ILE A 52 -8.59 -0.56 4.47
C ILE A 52 -7.11 -0.27 4.63
N ARG A 53 -6.40 -1.19 5.27
CA ARG A 53 -4.95 -1.15 5.41
C ARG A 53 -4.35 -2.32 4.65
N VAL A 54 -3.49 -2.03 3.69
CA VAL A 54 -2.79 -3.03 2.89
C VAL A 54 -1.30 -2.86 3.10
N TYR A 55 -0.67 -3.91 3.59
CA TYR A 55 0.78 -3.99 3.76
C TYR A 55 1.35 -4.61 2.50
N CYS A 56 2.22 -3.87 1.82
CA CYS A 56 2.86 -4.28 0.58
C CYS A 56 4.37 -4.40 0.77
N ILE A 57 5.00 -5.33 0.06
CA ILE A 57 6.45 -5.26 -0.21
C ILE A 57 6.61 -4.47 -1.50
N SER A 58 7.51 -3.49 -1.49
CA SER A 58 8.02 -2.87 -2.71
C SER A 58 9.52 -3.09 -2.78
N ASN A 59 10.03 -3.15 -4.01
CA ASN A 59 11.46 -3.16 -4.32
C ASN A 59 11.86 -1.99 -5.22
N ASN A 60 10.94 -1.05 -5.43
CA ASN A 60 11.13 0.12 -6.29
C ASN A 60 10.81 1.40 -5.51
N GLU A 61 11.85 2.16 -5.19
CA GLU A 61 11.73 3.44 -4.46
C GLU A 61 11.05 4.52 -5.30
N ASP A 62 11.26 4.54 -6.62
CA ASP A 62 10.68 5.55 -7.50
C ASP A 62 9.14 5.48 -7.52
N ASP A 63 8.58 4.27 -7.50
CA ASP A 63 7.12 4.07 -7.45
C ASP A 63 6.54 4.54 -6.12
N LEU A 64 7.26 4.31 -5.00
CA LEU A 64 6.87 4.85 -3.70
C LEU A 64 6.90 6.39 -3.73
N MET A 65 7.98 6.98 -4.23
CA MET A 65 8.15 8.43 -4.32
C MET A 65 7.10 9.06 -5.25
N PHE A 66 6.73 8.40 -6.33
CA PHE A 66 5.65 8.82 -7.22
C PHE A 66 4.31 8.88 -6.48
N CYS A 67 3.95 7.82 -5.74
CA CYS A 67 2.73 7.80 -4.94
C CYS A 67 2.74 8.87 -3.82
N LEU A 68 3.88 9.10 -3.17
CA LEU A 68 4.02 10.16 -2.16
C LEU A 68 3.83 11.55 -2.76
N ARG A 69 4.36 11.80 -3.96
CA ARG A 69 4.14 13.06 -4.67
C ARG A 69 2.68 13.29 -5.03
N GLN A 70 1.97 12.24 -5.47
CA GLN A 70 0.55 12.33 -5.81
C GLN A 70 -0.34 12.61 -4.58
N THR A 71 0.07 12.15 -3.40
CA THR A 71 -0.64 12.43 -2.14
C THR A 71 -0.32 13.82 -1.56
N GLY A 72 0.49 14.62 -2.26
CA GLY A 72 0.82 16.00 -1.87
C GLY A 72 1.86 16.10 -0.75
N TYR A 73 2.44 14.98 -0.30
CA TYR A 73 3.49 14.96 0.69
C TYR A 73 4.85 15.21 0.00
N LYS A 74 5.52 16.32 0.33
CA LYS A 74 6.92 16.56 -0.04
C LYS A 74 7.81 15.72 0.87
N THR A 75 8.23 14.55 0.41
CA THR A 75 9.26 13.75 1.11
C THR A 75 10.62 13.99 0.47
N ALA A 76 11.58 14.40 1.28
CA ALA A 76 13.00 14.30 0.96
C ALA A 76 13.50 12.97 1.53
N LEU A 77 14.13 12.14 0.70
CA LEU A 77 14.92 11.01 1.21
C LEU A 77 16.15 11.61 1.91
N LEU A 78 16.28 11.35 3.21
CA LEU A 78 17.46 11.67 4.02
C LEU A 78 18.49 10.55 3.90
#